data_AF-A0A172U200-F1
#
_entry.id   AF-A0A172U200-F1
#
_cell.length_a   1.000
_cell.length_b   1.000
_cell.length_c   1.000
_cell.angle_alpha   90.00
_cell.angle_beta   90.00
_cell.angle_gamma   90.00
#
_symmetry.space_group_name_H-M   'P 1'
#
loop_
_entity.id
_entity.type
_entity.pdbx_description
1 polymer ?
#
loop_
_entity_poly.entity_id
_entity_poly.type
_entity_poly.pdbx_seq_one_letter_code
_entity_poly.pdbx_strand_id
1 'polypeptide(L)'
;MVTVTDRSRLVAIRKSLDLLGSKESSFLRVELLFFDALSIARAYGNDLHVNTILASLKNVQQGAYEKTKEVCKTSQQKERLIRQFIVQFKKSISGK
;
A
#
# COMPACT_ATOMS: atom_id res chain seq x y z
N MET A 1 -15.79 11.01 -12.69
CA MET A 1 -14.66 11.96 -12.72
C MET A 1 -13.82 11.75 -11.47
N VAL A 2 -12.49 11.63 -11.58
CA VAL A 2 -11.58 11.62 -10.42
C VAL A 2 -11.59 13.01 -9.81
N THR A 3 -11.97 13.14 -8.53
CA THR A 3 -11.94 14.45 -7.86
C THR A 3 -10.48 14.80 -7.49
N VAL A 4 -10.14 16.09 -7.51
CA VAL A 4 -8.81 16.61 -7.10
C VAL A 4 -8.46 16.12 -5.68
N THR A 5 -9.49 15.89 -4.85
CA THR A 5 -9.40 15.41 -3.47
C THR A 5 -8.79 14.01 -3.36
N ASP A 6 -9.09 13.09 -4.29
CA ASP A 6 -8.66 11.69 -4.15
C ASP A 6 -7.24 11.43 -4.70
N ARG A 7 -6.81 12.18 -5.73
CA ARG A 7 -5.38 12.23 -6.10
C ARG A 7 -4.55 12.81 -4.95
N SER A 8 -5.08 13.83 -4.28
CA SER A 8 -4.45 14.41 -3.09
C SER A 8 -4.38 13.40 -1.94
N ARG A 9 -5.38 12.53 -1.78
CA ARG A 9 -5.36 11.43 -0.80
C ARG A 9 -4.30 10.38 -1.10
N LEU A 10 -4.14 9.94 -2.34
CA LEU A 10 -3.05 9.01 -2.69
C LEU A 10 -1.67 9.61 -2.40
N VAL A 11 -1.47 10.90 -2.68
CA VAL A 11 -0.25 11.63 -2.32
C VAL A 11 -0.07 11.72 -0.79
N ALA A 12 -1.15 11.95 -0.04
CA ALA A 12 -1.12 11.98 1.42
C ALA A 12 -0.80 10.60 2.03
N ILE A 13 -1.34 9.52 1.47
CA ILE A 13 -1.00 8.14 1.84
C ILE A 13 0.50 7.91 1.62
N ARG A 14 1.04 8.30 0.45
CA ARG A 14 2.48 8.19 0.19
C ARG A 14 3.33 8.93 1.22
N LYS A 15 3.01 10.19 1.52
CA LYS A 15 3.72 10.96 2.56
C LYS A 15 3.64 10.28 3.92
N SER A 16 2.48 9.75 4.28
CA SER A 16 2.28 9.02 5.53
C SER A 16 3.16 7.76 5.59
N LEU A 17 3.30 7.03 4.47
CA LEU A 17 4.20 5.87 4.39
C LEU A 17 5.69 6.22 4.49
N ASP A 18 6.09 7.45 4.15
CA ASP A 18 7.47 7.91 4.36
C ASP A 18 7.77 8.21 5.83
N LEU A 19 6.75 8.62 6.59
CA LEU A 19 6.84 8.84 8.03
C LEU A 19 6.73 7.54 8.83
N LEU A 20 6.04 6.53 8.29
CA LEU A 20 5.89 5.23 8.91
C LEU A 20 7.10 4.34 8.61
N GLY A 21 7.82 3.94 9.67
CA GLY A 21 8.89 2.95 9.58
C GLY A 21 8.37 1.52 9.37
N SER A 22 9.29 0.57 9.21
CA SER A 22 8.96 -0.86 9.03
C SER A 22 8.82 -1.65 10.33
N LYS A 23 8.59 -0.97 11.45
CA LYS A 23 8.40 -1.62 12.75
C LYS A 23 7.04 -2.31 12.78
N GLU A 24 6.96 -3.42 13.50
CA GLU A 24 5.71 -4.16 13.69
C GLU A 24 4.59 -3.30 14.30
N SER A 25 4.92 -2.43 15.25
CA SER A 25 3.96 -1.50 15.87
C SER A 25 3.35 -0.50 14.89
N SER A 26 4.03 -0.21 13.78
CA SER A 26 3.54 0.67 12.72
C SER A 26 2.75 -0.07 11.64
N PHE A 27 2.79 -1.40 11.62
CA PHE A 27 2.23 -2.20 10.52
C PHE A 27 0.73 -2.01 10.37
N LEU A 28 -0.03 -1.99 11.47
CA LEU A 28 -1.48 -1.75 11.43
C LEU A 28 -1.82 -0.44 10.72
N ARG A 29 -1.03 0.63 10.95
CA ARG A 29 -1.24 1.92 10.28
C ARG A 29 -0.94 1.84 8.79
N VAL A 30 0.11 1.11 8.40
CA VAL A 30 0.45 0.86 6.99
C VAL A 30 -0.65 0.05 6.31
N GLU A 31 -1.19 -0.96 6.98
CA GLU A 31 -2.28 -1.80 6.50
C GLU A 31 -3.57 -1.00 6.26
N LEU A 32 -3.94 -0.12 7.21
CA LEU A 32 -5.08 0.79 7.03
C LEU A 32 -4.89 1.70 5.80
N LEU A 33 -3.71 2.31 5.65
CA LEU A 33 -3.39 3.13 4.49
C LEU A 33 -3.45 2.34 3.17
N PHE A 34 -3.10 1.06 3.19
CA PHE A 34 -3.18 0.17 2.04
C PHE A 34 -4.63 -0.12 1.63
N PHE A 35 -5.50 -0.40 2.59
CA PHE A 35 -6.92 -0.59 2.31
C PHE A 35 -7.61 0.70 1.85
N ASP A 36 -7.23 1.85 2.38
CA ASP A 36 -7.68 3.16 1.89
C ASP A 36 -7.27 3.37 0.42
N ALA A 37 -6.01 3.07 0.07
CA ALA A 37 -5.53 3.16 -1.31
C ALA A 37 -6.29 2.22 -2.26
N LEU A 38 -6.59 0.98 -1.83
CA LEU A 38 -7.40 0.03 -2.59
C LEU A 38 -8.83 0.52 -2.80
N SER A 39 -9.44 1.09 -1.77
CA SER A 39 -10.80 1.65 -1.82
C SER A 39 -10.87 2.81 -2.81
N ILE A 40 -9.92 3.75 -2.71
CA ILE A 40 -9.78 4.86 -3.67
C ILE A 40 -9.61 4.31 -5.09
N ALA A 41 -8.68 3.38 -5.32
CA ALA A 41 -8.42 2.85 -6.65
C ALA A 41 -9.62 2.08 -7.24
N ARG A 42 -10.39 1.37 -6.41
CA ARG A 42 -11.59 0.63 -6.83
C ARG A 42 -12.74 1.56 -7.22
N ALA A 43 -12.87 2.72 -6.57
CA ALA A 43 -13.92 3.70 -6.88
C ALA A 43 -13.79 4.32 -8.28
N TYR A 44 -12.63 4.19 -8.94
CA TYR A 44 -12.29 4.88 -10.19
C TYR A 44 -12.05 3.96 -11.39
N GLY A 45 -12.82 2.87 -11.50
CA GLY A 45 -12.70 1.84 -12.56
C GLY A 45 -12.77 2.31 -14.02
N ASN A 46 -13.05 3.60 -14.28
CA ASN A 46 -13.11 4.18 -15.62
C ASN A 46 -11.85 4.96 -16.03
N ASP A 47 -10.88 5.19 -15.14
CA ASP A 47 -9.60 5.86 -15.47
C ASP A 47 -8.51 4.80 -15.67
N LEU A 48 -7.88 4.80 -16.85
CA LEU A 48 -6.85 3.82 -17.23
C LEU A 48 -5.66 3.81 -16.25
N HIS A 49 -5.23 4.99 -15.78
CA HIS A 49 -4.12 5.11 -14.85
C HIS A 49 -4.49 4.55 -13.47
N VAL A 50 -5.71 4.83 -13.00
CA VAL A 50 -6.18 4.30 -11.71
C VAL A 50 -6.41 2.80 -11.77
N ASN A 51 -6.85 2.27 -12.91
CA ASN A 51 -6.93 0.82 -13.14
C ASN A 51 -5.55 0.14 -13.07
N THR A 52 -4.49 0.77 -13.60
CA THR A 52 -3.11 0.26 -13.46
C THR A 52 -2.66 0.25 -12.00
N ILE A 53 -3.00 1.30 -11.24
CA ILE A 53 -2.73 1.36 -9.79
C ILE A 53 -3.50 0.27 -9.07
N LEU A 54 -4.79 0.09 -9.36
CA LEU A 54 -5.62 -0.96 -8.76
C LEU A 54 -5.07 -2.36 -9.03
N ALA A 55 -4.67 -2.65 -10.27
CA ALA A 55 -4.04 -3.92 -10.63
C ALA A 55 -2.73 -4.13 -9.86
N SER A 56 -1.88 -3.10 -9.78
CA SER A 56 -0.63 -3.13 -9.04
C SER A 56 -0.85 -3.36 -7.54
N LEU A 57 -1.83 -2.69 -6.93
CA LEU A 57 -2.19 -2.88 -5.53
C LEU A 57 -2.72 -4.28 -5.25
N LYS A 58 -3.53 -4.86 -6.15
CA LYS A 58 -3.98 -6.26 -6.03
C LYS A 58 -2.80 -7.24 -6.09
N ASN A 59 -1.81 -7.00 -6.94
CA ASN A 59 -0.60 -7.82 -6.99
C ASN A 59 0.20 -7.73 -5.68
N VAL A 60 0.31 -6.53 -5.10
CA VAL A 60 0.92 -6.34 -3.77
C VAL A 60 0.11 -7.07 -2.70
N GLN A 61 -1.22 -7.05 -2.78
CA GLN A 61 -2.11 -7.75 -1.86
C GLN A 61 -1.85 -9.26 -1.89
N GLN A 62 -1.88 -9.88 -3.08
CA GLN A 62 -1.68 -11.32 -3.25
C GLN A 62 -0.25 -11.79 -2.98
N GLY A 63 0.74 -10.89 -3.10
CA GLY A 63 2.15 -11.20 -2.89
C GLY A 63 2.68 -10.73 -1.54
N ALA A 64 3.15 -9.48 -1.50
CA ALA A 64 3.90 -8.97 -0.36
C ALA A 64 3.06 -8.82 0.91
N TYR A 65 1.77 -8.47 0.79
CA TYR A 65 0.88 -8.35 1.95
C TYR A 65 0.55 -9.72 2.56
N GLU A 66 0.19 -10.74 1.77
CA GLU A 66 -0.04 -12.09 2.35
C GLU A 66 1.20 -12.62 3.08
N LYS A 67 2.41 -12.34 2.57
CA LYS A 67 3.66 -12.69 3.27
C LYS A 67 3.77 -12.05 4.66
N THR A 68 3.23 -10.86 4.88
CA THR A 68 3.26 -10.23 6.22
C THR A 68 2.41 -10.96 7.26
N LYS A 69 1.48 -11.81 6.82
CA LYS A 69 0.65 -12.66 7.70
C LYS A 69 1.29 -14.00 8.02
N GLU A 70 2.42 -14.35 7.40
CA GLU A 70 3.14 -15.57 7.69
C GLU A 70 3.67 -15.57 9.13
N VAL A 71 3.66 -16.76 9.75
CA VAL A 71 4.20 -16.94 11.10
C VAL A 71 5.72 -16.79 11.06
N CYS A 72 6.21 -15.70 11.64
CA CYS A 72 7.64 -15.41 11.74
C CYS A 72 8.22 -15.93 13.06
N LYS A 73 9.43 -16.48 13.02
CA LYS A 73 10.14 -16.96 14.24
C LYS A 73 10.79 -15.83 15.01
N THR A 74 11.02 -14.69 14.37
CA THR A 74 11.69 -13.52 14.96
C THR A 74 11.06 -12.22 14.49
N SER A 75 11.11 -11.17 15.31
CA SER A 75 10.64 -9.83 14.95
C SER A 75 11.39 -9.26 13.75
N GLN A 76 12.68 -9.54 13.59
CA GLN A 76 13.46 -9.10 12.43
C GLN A 76 12.94 -9.67 11.10
N GLN A 77 12.52 -10.94 11.08
CA GLN A 77 11.89 -11.53 9.90
C GLN A 77 10.58 -10.83 9.57
N LYS A 78 9.74 -10.57 10.57
CA LYS A 78 8.47 -9.87 10.40
C LYS A 78 8.67 -8.44 9.87
N GLU A 79 9.59 -7.68 10.46
CA GLU A 79 9.93 -6.33 10.00
C GLU A 79 10.49 -6.31 8.57
N ARG A 80 11.24 -7.35 8.16
CA ARG A 80 11.71 -7.48 6.78
C ARG A 80 10.55 -7.66 5.80
N LEU A 81 9.57 -8.50 6.14
CA LEU A 81 8.38 -8.71 5.29
C LEU A 81 7.52 -7.44 5.23
N ILE A 82 7.33 -6.77 6.37
CA ILE A 82 6.64 -5.47 6.44
C ILE A 82 7.35 -4.43 5.56
N ARG A 83 8.69 -4.37 5.61
CA ARG A 83 9.46 -3.46 4.76
C ARG A 83 9.27 -3.76 3.28
N GLN A 84 9.29 -5.03 2.89
CA GLN A 84 9.06 -5.44 1.50
C GLN A 84 7.66 -5.02 1.03
N PHE A 85 6.64 -5.23 1.87
CA PHE A 85 5.29 -4.77 1.61
C PHE A 85 5.22 -3.25 1.44
N ILE A 86 5.79 -2.46 2.35
CA ILE A 86 5.81 -0.98 2.26
C ILE A 86 6.49 -0.53 0.97
N VAL A 87 7.62 -1.13 0.60
CA VAL A 87 8.36 -0.77 -0.62
C VAL A 87 7.53 -1.06 -1.87
N GLN A 88 6.90 -2.24 -1.94
CA GLN A 88 6.06 -2.57 -3.09
C GLN A 88 4.80 -1.70 -3.15
N PHE A 89 4.16 -1.45 -2.01
CA PHE A 89 3.01 -0.55 -1.92
C PHE A 89 3.36 0.86 -2.42
N LYS A 90 4.48 1.45 -1.96
CA LYS A 90 4.96 2.75 -2.44
C LYS A 90 5.18 2.79 -3.95
N LYS A 91 5.73 1.71 -4.53
CA LYS A 91 5.92 1.60 -5.98
C LYS A 91 4.58 1.59 -6.72
N SER A 92 3.61 0.80 -6.25
CA SER A 92 2.28 0.69 -6.89
C SER A 92 1.52 2.00 -6.95
N ILE A 93 1.68 2.88 -5.96
CA ILE A 93 1.02 4.20 -5.94
C ILE A 93 1.87 5.33 -6.54
N SER A 94 3.15 5.09 -6.87
CA SER A 94 4.02 6.14 -7.41
C SER A 94 3.94 6.31 -8.93
N GLY A 95 3.29 5.40 -9.65
CA GLY A 95 2.92 5.58 -11.07
C GLY A 95 4.05 6.15 -11.96
N LYS A 96 5.26 5.57 -11.89
CA LYS A 96 6.30 5.78 -12.90
C LYS A 96 6.33 4.59 -13.85
#